data_AF-A0A3M0S3Z5-F1
#
_entry.id   AF-A0A3M0S3Z5-F1
#
_cell.length_a   1.000
_cell.length_b   1.000
_cell.length_c   1.000
_cell.angle_alpha   90.00
_cell.angle_beta   90.00
_cell.angle_gamma   90.00
#
_symmetry.space_group_name_H-M   'P 1'
#
loop_
_entity.id
_entity.type
_entity.pdbx_description
1 polymer ?
#
loop_
_entity_poly.entity_id
_entity_poly.type
_entity_poly.pdbx_seq_one_letter_code
_entity_poly.pdbx_strand_id
1 'polypeptide(L)'
;MKKKRLMNKMEYSAGIVSKLLWFVETRETAKLLQENSYSEIEKLVVEKNLYHQNQLDRVHREFNCIKKRLQALPDELVKELIKTDVNTAKVIVFISTMVTDLLLFEFVYEVYRDKLRMADYELKDIDFNVFFTNKSKQSEKIAGWTDATISKIKQTYSRYLFEAGLIEGTNKDKKICRVYIDQDLRNILIRSNMEKYLYAVTGER
;
A
#
# COMPACT_ATOMS: atom_id res chain seq x y z
N MET A 1 -16.13 29.04 -1.83
CA MET A 1 -14.93 28.57 -2.56
C MET A 1 -14.31 27.38 -1.82
N LYS A 2 -14.50 26.14 -2.31
CA LYS A 2 -13.71 24.93 -1.96
C LYS A 2 -14.26 23.72 -2.76
N LYS A 3 -14.21 23.83 -4.08
CA LYS A 3 -14.56 22.73 -5.00
C LYS A 3 -13.50 22.65 -6.09
N LYS A 4 -12.27 22.38 -5.67
CA LYS A 4 -11.15 22.02 -6.54
C LYS A 4 -10.17 21.17 -5.73
N ARG A 5 -10.66 20.05 -5.18
CA ARG A 5 -9.78 18.95 -4.79
C ARG A 5 -9.26 18.43 -6.12
N LEU A 6 -8.06 18.88 -6.52
CA LEU A 6 -7.41 18.43 -7.76
C LEU A 6 -7.55 16.91 -7.81
N MET A 7 -8.34 16.40 -8.77
CA MET A 7 -8.08 15.08 -9.32
C MET A 7 -6.75 15.22 -10.07
N ASN A 8 -5.65 15.32 -9.32
CA ASN A 8 -4.35 15.01 -9.87
C ASN A 8 -4.46 13.56 -10.28
N LYS A 9 -4.57 13.33 -11.59
CA LYS A 9 -4.45 12.00 -12.18
C LYS A 9 -3.14 11.43 -11.63
N MET A 10 -3.23 10.44 -10.72
CA MET A 10 -2.04 9.87 -10.12
C MET A 10 -1.20 9.29 -11.25
N GLU A 11 0.03 9.76 -11.37
CA GLU A 11 0.94 9.23 -12.39
C GLU A 11 1.59 7.93 -11.91
N TYR A 12 1.88 7.05 -12.86
CA TYR A 12 2.72 5.89 -12.60
C TYR A 12 4.10 6.32 -12.07
N SER A 13 4.60 5.60 -11.07
CA SER A 13 5.87 5.93 -10.43
C SER A 13 6.63 4.65 -10.08
N ALA A 14 7.94 4.66 -10.29
CA ALA A 14 8.84 3.62 -9.80
C ALA A 14 9.33 3.89 -8.37
N GLY A 15 8.91 4.99 -7.73
CA GLY A 15 9.43 5.42 -6.42
C GLY A 15 9.20 4.41 -5.28
N ILE A 16 8.26 3.47 -5.46
CA ILE A 16 7.98 2.39 -4.51
C ILE A 16 9.21 1.52 -4.23
N VAL A 17 10.15 1.38 -5.17
CA VAL A 17 11.36 0.55 -5.01
C VAL A 17 12.27 1.01 -3.87
N SER A 18 12.13 2.26 -3.43
CA SER A 18 12.91 2.85 -2.34
C SER A 18 12.22 2.77 -0.96
N LYS A 19 10.99 2.25 -0.91
CA LYS A 19 10.09 2.33 0.23
C LYS A 19 9.75 0.94 0.80
N LEU A 20 9.51 0.85 2.10
CA LEU A 20 8.99 -0.35 2.75
C LEU A 20 7.49 -0.19 3.06
N LEU A 21 6.84 -1.26 3.53
CA LEU A 21 5.47 -1.16 4.03
C LEU A 21 5.43 -0.31 5.32
N TRP A 22 6.48 -0.43 6.16
CA TRP A 22 6.65 0.32 7.40
C TRP A 22 5.45 0.22 8.33
N PHE A 23 4.96 -1.00 8.54
CA PHE A 23 3.75 -1.24 9.33
C PHE A 23 3.87 -0.70 10.76
N VAL A 24 4.98 -1.01 11.44
CA VAL A 24 5.20 -0.64 12.84
C VAL A 24 5.27 0.88 12.95
N GLU A 25 6.07 1.51 12.11
CA GLU A 25 6.30 2.95 12.07
C GLU A 25 5.04 3.71 11.67
N THR A 26 4.27 3.19 10.71
CA THR A 26 2.99 3.76 10.30
C THR A 26 1.98 3.73 11.44
N ARG A 27 1.86 2.58 12.13
CA ARG A 27 0.93 2.44 13.25
C ARG A 27 1.33 3.31 14.45
N GLU A 28 2.62 3.42 14.73
CA GLU A 28 3.11 4.28 15.80
C GLU A 28 2.90 5.78 15.48
N THR A 29 3.14 6.17 14.23
CA THR A 29 2.84 7.53 13.75
C THR A 29 1.35 7.85 13.84
N ALA A 30 0.47 6.89 13.52
CA ALA A 30 -0.97 7.05 13.65
C ALA A 30 -1.42 7.27 15.10
N LYS A 31 -0.79 6.58 16.07
CA LYS A 31 -1.03 6.82 17.51
C LYS A 31 -0.61 8.22 17.93
N LEU A 32 0.60 8.64 17.56
CA LEU A 32 1.09 9.99 17.89
C LEU A 32 0.20 11.08 17.30
N LEU A 33 -0.39 10.83 16.12
CA LEU A 33 -1.33 11.74 15.46
C LEU A 33 -2.63 11.98 16.24
N GLN A 34 -2.94 11.18 17.26
CA GLN A 34 -4.11 11.44 18.11
C GLN A 34 -3.95 12.68 19.00
N GLU A 35 -2.70 13.06 19.30
CA GLU A 35 -2.38 14.13 20.24
C GLU A 35 -1.43 15.19 19.64
N ASN A 36 -0.87 14.93 18.47
CA ASN A 36 0.17 15.76 17.86
C ASN A 36 -0.14 16.06 16.39
N SER A 37 0.31 17.21 15.92
CA SER A 37 0.37 17.54 14.49
C SER A 37 1.50 16.80 13.78
N TYR A 38 1.41 16.66 12.45
CA TYR A 38 2.52 16.09 11.68
C TYR A 38 3.86 16.83 11.87
N SER A 39 3.84 18.15 12.13
CA SER A 39 5.08 18.89 12.36
C SER A 39 5.72 18.56 13.70
N GLU A 40 4.93 18.28 14.72
CA GLU A 40 5.43 17.85 16.03
C GLU A 40 5.95 16.41 15.96
N ILE A 41 5.23 15.53 15.26
CA ILE A 41 5.66 14.14 15.07
C ILE A 41 6.97 14.08 14.28
N GLU A 42 7.15 14.90 13.25
CA GLU A 42 8.41 14.94 12.48
C GLU A 42 9.60 15.24 13.40
N LYS A 43 9.46 16.22 14.30
CA LYS A 43 10.49 16.54 15.30
C LYS A 43 10.74 15.36 16.22
N LEU A 44 9.69 14.75 16.77
CA LEU A 44 9.82 13.60 17.67
C LEU A 44 10.50 12.39 17.00
N VAL A 45 10.14 12.09 15.76
CA VAL A 45 10.70 11.00 14.96
C VAL A 45 12.19 11.21 14.74
N VAL A 46 12.61 12.44 14.45
CA VAL A 46 14.02 12.81 14.25
C VAL A 46 14.80 12.80 15.56
N GLU A 47 14.31 13.52 16.58
CA GLU A 47 15.01 13.70 17.85
C GLU A 47 15.20 12.38 18.62
N LYS A 48 14.17 11.51 18.60
CA LYS A 48 14.20 10.22 19.31
C LYS A 48 14.58 9.04 18.42
N ASN A 49 14.85 9.28 17.14
CA ASN A 49 15.08 8.24 16.12
C ASN A 49 14.06 7.09 16.19
N LEU A 50 12.77 7.42 16.21
CA LEU A 50 11.68 6.45 16.42
C LEU A 50 11.59 5.36 15.35
N TYR A 51 12.19 5.60 14.18
CA TYR A 51 12.22 4.64 13.07
C TYR A 51 13.55 3.87 12.98
N HIS A 52 14.43 4.06 13.97
CA HIS A 52 15.70 3.34 14.10
C HIS A 52 16.55 3.37 12.82
N GLN A 53 16.61 4.52 12.15
CA GLN A 53 17.41 4.69 10.94
C GLN A 53 18.79 5.28 11.27
N ASN A 54 19.80 4.90 10.49
CA ASN A 54 21.18 5.39 10.67
C ASN A 54 21.42 6.76 10.01
N GLN A 55 20.60 7.15 9.04
CA GLN A 55 20.78 8.36 8.25
C GLN A 55 19.57 9.27 8.38
N LEU A 56 19.79 10.55 8.67
CA LEU A 56 18.73 11.54 8.84
C LEU A 56 17.86 11.68 7.57
N ASP A 57 18.48 11.68 6.38
CA ASP A 57 17.76 11.72 5.10
C ASP A 57 16.84 10.49 4.91
N ARG A 58 17.18 9.35 5.52
CA ARG A 58 16.34 8.16 5.49
C ARG A 58 15.13 8.33 6.41
N VAL A 59 15.34 8.88 7.61
CA VAL A 59 14.27 9.23 8.56
C VAL A 59 13.23 10.15 7.90
N HIS A 60 13.67 11.26 7.29
CA HIS A 60 12.74 12.20 6.63
C HIS A 60 12.01 11.57 5.45
N ARG A 61 12.68 10.74 4.63
CA ARG A 61 12.02 10.07 3.49
C ARG A 61 10.96 9.08 3.95
N GLU A 62 11.26 8.33 5.00
CA GLU A 62 10.33 7.39 5.63
C GLU A 62 9.14 8.12 6.23
N PHE A 63 9.39 9.13 7.06
CA PHE A 63 8.35 9.98 7.65
C PHE A 63 7.44 10.59 6.59
N ASN A 64 8.01 11.20 5.56
CA ASN A 64 7.21 11.82 4.49
C ASN A 64 6.38 10.79 3.72
N CYS A 65 6.87 9.57 3.55
CA CYS A 65 6.08 8.50 2.95
C CYS A 65 4.91 8.07 3.84
N ILE A 66 5.18 7.86 5.14
CA ILE A 66 4.15 7.47 6.12
C ILE A 66 3.10 8.57 6.25
N LYS A 67 3.53 9.83 6.38
CA LYS A 67 2.66 11.01 6.39
C LYS A 67 1.77 11.05 5.16
N LYS A 68 2.32 10.90 3.96
CA LYS A 68 1.52 10.88 2.71
C LYS A 68 0.47 9.76 2.73
N ARG A 69 0.84 8.57 3.20
CA ARG A 69 -0.07 7.40 3.31
C ARG A 69 -1.20 7.66 4.30
N LEU A 70 -0.88 8.14 5.50
CA LEU A 70 -1.88 8.46 6.54
C LEU A 70 -2.81 9.60 6.11
N GLN A 71 -2.28 10.68 5.51
CA GLN A 71 -3.09 11.80 5.00
C GLN A 71 -4.06 11.40 3.87
N ALA A 72 -3.81 10.28 3.21
CA ALA A 72 -4.66 9.77 2.15
C ALA A 72 -5.83 8.91 2.69
N LEU A 73 -5.79 8.53 3.98
CA LEU A 73 -6.87 7.82 4.66
C LEU A 73 -7.85 8.80 5.33
N PRO A 74 -9.15 8.46 5.41
CA PRO A 74 -10.08 9.10 6.32
C PRO A 74 -9.67 8.88 7.78
N ASP A 75 -9.97 9.85 8.65
CA ASP A 75 -9.64 9.79 10.08
C ASP A 75 -10.19 8.53 10.77
N GLU A 76 -11.36 8.04 10.32
CA GLU A 76 -11.96 6.81 10.83
C GLU A 76 -11.10 5.57 10.56
N LEU A 77 -10.50 5.44 9.36
CA LEU A 77 -9.54 4.37 9.06
C LEU A 77 -8.23 4.51 9.83
N VAL A 78 -7.79 5.74 10.09
CA VAL A 78 -6.59 5.98 10.92
C VAL A 78 -6.84 5.52 12.36
N LYS A 79 -8.05 5.74 12.90
CA LYS A 79 -8.45 5.21 14.22
C LYS A 79 -8.59 3.68 14.20
N GLU A 80 -9.16 3.13 13.14
CA GLU A 80 -9.28 1.68 12.95
C GLU A 80 -7.91 0.99 12.96
N LEU A 81 -6.93 1.55 12.25
CA LEU A 81 -5.54 1.09 12.20
C LEU A 81 -4.89 0.93 13.59
N ILE A 82 -5.29 1.76 14.55
CA ILE A 82 -4.71 1.77 15.90
C ILE A 82 -5.34 0.69 16.78
N LYS A 83 -6.66 0.52 16.71
CA LYS A 83 -7.43 -0.32 17.64
C LYS A 83 -7.54 -1.79 17.22
N THR A 84 -7.46 -2.06 15.91
CA THR A 84 -7.70 -3.39 15.36
C THR A 84 -6.52 -4.33 15.57
N ASP A 85 -6.73 -5.63 15.30
CA ASP A 85 -5.68 -6.63 15.42
C ASP A 85 -4.56 -6.42 14.38
N VAL A 86 -3.42 -7.07 14.60
CA VAL A 86 -2.22 -6.88 13.77
C VAL A 86 -2.47 -7.22 12.29
N ASN A 87 -3.27 -8.24 11.97
CA ASN A 87 -3.51 -8.65 10.60
C ASN A 87 -4.40 -7.62 9.88
N THR A 88 -5.49 -7.21 10.51
CA THR A 88 -6.37 -6.16 9.98
C THR A 88 -5.64 -4.83 9.83
N ALA A 89 -4.81 -4.46 10.81
CA ALA A 89 -4.01 -3.23 10.77
C ALA A 89 -3.00 -3.23 9.61
N LYS A 90 -2.35 -4.38 9.34
CA LYS A 90 -1.45 -4.54 8.19
C LYS A 90 -2.16 -4.33 6.86
N VAL A 91 -3.40 -4.81 6.74
CA VAL A 91 -4.22 -4.61 5.54
C VAL A 91 -4.59 -3.14 5.37
N ILE A 92 -4.92 -2.43 6.45
CA ILE A 92 -5.18 -0.97 6.39
C ILE A 92 -3.93 -0.21 5.93
N VAL A 93 -2.74 -0.56 6.45
CA VAL A 93 -1.47 0.02 5.97
C VAL A 93 -1.27 -0.30 4.48
N PHE A 94 -1.52 -1.54 4.05
CA PHE A 94 -1.42 -1.92 2.64
C PHE A 94 -2.40 -1.12 1.76
N ILE A 95 -3.64 -0.92 2.19
CA ILE A 95 -4.62 -0.06 1.52
C ILE A 95 -4.07 1.36 1.39
N SER A 96 -3.48 1.95 2.44
CA SER A 96 -2.86 3.28 2.36
C SER A 96 -1.75 3.37 1.31
N THR A 97 -1.03 2.26 1.07
CA THR A 97 -0.02 2.20 0.01
C THR A 97 -0.65 2.20 -1.37
N MET A 98 -1.71 1.43 -1.59
CA MET A 98 -2.47 1.42 -2.85
C MET A 98 -3.12 2.77 -3.15
N VAL A 99 -3.62 3.46 -2.12
CA VAL A 99 -4.21 4.81 -2.29
C VAL A 99 -3.18 5.82 -2.79
N THR A 100 -1.90 5.63 -2.47
CA THR A 100 -0.82 6.56 -2.82
C THR A 100 0.09 6.09 -3.95
N ASP A 101 -0.16 4.89 -4.48
CA ASP A 101 0.57 4.25 -5.57
C ASP A 101 -0.40 3.57 -6.55
N LEU A 102 -0.66 4.24 -7.68
CA LEU A 102 -1.63 3.78 -8.67
C LEU A 102 -1.26 2.42 -9.28
N LEU A 103 0.01 2.19 -9.57
CA LEU A 103 0.43 0.97 -10.25
C LEU A 103 0.31 -0.25 -9.32
N LEU A 104 0.60 -0.08 -8.02
CA LEU A 104 0.35 -1.12 -7.04
C LEU A 104 -1.15 -1.41 -6.93
N PHE A 105 -2.00 -0.38 -6.85
CA PHE A 105 -3.45 -0.57 -6.84
C PHE A 105 -3.93 -1.37 -8.06
N GLU A 106 -3.50 -0.98 -9.27
CA GLU A 106 -3.87 -1.67 -10.51
C GLU A 106 -3.37 -3.12 -10.51
N PHE A 107 -2.17 -3.40 -10.01
CA PHE A 107 -1.69 -4.78 -9.91
C PHE A 107 -2.56 -5.63 -9.00
N VAL A 108 -2.92 -5.12 -7.82
CA VAL A 108 -3.78 -5.86 -6.88
C VAL A 108 -5.18 -6.04 -7.47
N TYR A 109 -5.73 -5.00 -8.10
CA TYR A 109 -7.08 -5.01 -8.64
C TYR A 109 -7.23 -5.85 -9.92
N GLU A 110 -6.24 -5.86 -10.81
CA GLU A 110 -6.29 -6.55 -12.10
C GLU A 110 -5.70 -7.97 -12.04
N VAL A 111 -4.81 -8.27 -11.10
CA VAL A 111 -4.12 -9.57 -11.04
C VAL A 111 -4.53 -10.36 -9.81
N TYR A 112 -4.24 -9.84 -8.62
CA TYR A 112 -4.49 -10.55 -7.37
C TYR A 112 -5.98 -10.83 -7.15
N ARG A 113 -6.82 -9.80 -7.33
CA ARG A 113 -8.27 -9.90 -7.21
C ARG A 113 -8.87 -10.89 -8.22
N ASP A 114 -8.41 -10.86 -9.46
CA ASP A 114 -8.94 -11.74 -10.51
C ASP A 114 -8.56 -13.21 -10.25
N LYS A 115 -7.35 -13.46 -9.72
CA LYS A 115 -6.95 -14.79 -9.24
C LYS A 115 -7.83 -15.31 -8.11
N LEU A 116 -8.11 -14.49 -7.10
CA LEU A 116 -9.07 -14.84 -6.03
C LEU A 116 -10.44 -15.22 -6.58
N ARG A 117 -10.92 -14.50 -7.61
CA ARG A 117 -12.21 -14.76 -8.26
C ARG A 117 -12.21 -16.06 -9.06
N MET A 118 -11.09 -16.38 -9.70
CA MET A 118 -10.91 -17.61 -10.46
C MET A 118 -10.57 -18.83 -9.59
N ALA A 119 -10.45 -18.64 -8.27
CA ALA A 119 -9.94 -19.65 -7.35
C ALA A 119 -8.54 -20.19 -7.75
N ASP A 120 -7.75 -19.36 -8.42
CA ASP A 120 -6.33 -19.60 -8.71
C ASP A 120 -5.51 -19.03 -7.56
N TYR A 121 -5.07 -19.89 -6.65
CA TYR A 121 -4.36 -19.48 -5.44
C TYR A 121 -2.83 -19.42 -5.61
N GLU A 122 -2.32 -19.45 -6.83
CA GLU A 122 -0.88 -19.35 -7.10
C GLU A 122 -0.53 -18.02 -7.78
N LEU A 123 0.38 -17.25 -7.18
CA LEU A 123 0.90 -16.01 -7.76
C LEU A 123 2.29 -16.22 -8.36
N LYS A 124 2.37 -16.35 -9.69
CA LYS A 124 3.56 -16.72 -10.44
C LYS A 124 4.21 -15.51 -11.10
N ASP A 125 5.48 -15.64 -11.47
CA ASP A 125 6.22 -14.58 -12.16
C ASP A 125 5.59 -14.19 -13.51
N ILE A 126 4.91 -15.13 -14.18
CA ILE A 126 4.17 -14.86 -15.41
C ILE A 126 3.06 -13.83 -15.21
N ASP A 127 2.40 -13.82 -14.05
CA ASP A 127 1.31 -12.88 -13.75
C ASP A 127 1.84 -11.44 -13.68
N PHE A 128 2.99 -11.26 -13.04
CA PHE A 128 3.71 -9.99 -13.04
C PHE A 128 4.17 -9.61 -14.46
N ASN A 129 4.73 -10.55 -15.21
CA ASN A 129 5.25 -10.28 -16.56
C ASN A 129 4.14 -9.82 -17.51
N VAL A 130 2.99 -10.48 -17.49
CA VAL A 130 1.82 -10.12 -18.30
C VAL A 130 1.30 -8.73 -17.91
N PHE A 131 1.16 -8.46 -16.61
CA PHE A 131 0.74 -7.14 -16.12
C PHE A 131 1.65 -6.02 -16.64
N PHE A 132 2.96 -6.12 -16.42
CA PHE A 132 3.90 -5.08 -16.85
C PHE A 132 3.98 -4.96 -18.37
N THR A 133 3.91 -6.06 -19.11
CA THR A 133 3.86 -6.04 -20.58
C THR A 133 2.65 -5.26 -21.09
N ASN A 134 1.48 -5.49 -20.49
CA ASN A 134 0.26 -4.77 -20.85
C ASN A 134 0.34 -3.29 -20.46
N LYS A 135 0.86 -2.97 -19.28
CA LYS A 135 1.02 -1.58 -18.82
C LYS A 135 2.03 -0.79 -19.67
N SER A 136 3.13 -1.41 -20.12
CA SER A 136 4.07 -0.77 -21.05
C SER A 136 3.44 -0.42 -22.39
N LYS A 137 2.51 -1.24 -22.92
CA LYS A 137 1.77 -0.92 -24.15
C LYS A 137 0.82 0.27 -23.99
N GLN A 138 0.35 0.53 -22.77
CA GLN A 138 -0.64 1.57 -22.46
C GLN A 138 0.00 2.87 -21.96
N SER A 139 1.29 2.86 -21.62
CA SER A 139 1.97 3.97 -20.94
C SER A 139 3.43 4.07 -21.37
N GLU A 140 3.76 5.13 -22.09
CA GLU A 140 5.14 5.47 -22.48
C GLU A 140 6.07 5.58 -21.26
N LYS A 141 5.54 6.09 -20.13
CA LYS A 141 6.29 6.21 -18.88
C LYS A 141 6.75 4.86 -18.35
N ILE A 142 5.89 3.84 -18.43
CA ILE A 142 6.22 2.47 -18.00
C ILE A 142 7.09 1.79 -19.07
N ALA A 143 6.81 2.01 -20.35
CA ALA A 143 7.63 1.50 -21.45
C ALA A 143 9.08 1.99 -21.38
N GLY A 144 9.31 3.19 -20.86
CA GLY A 144 10.64 3.76 -20.65
C GLY A 144 11.38 3.23 -19.42
N TRP A 145 10.79 2.37 -18.59
CA TRP A 145 11.49 1.79 -17.44
C TRP A 145 12.39 0.63 -17.85
N THR A 146 13.58 0.57 -17.25
CA THR A 146 14.50 -0.55 -17.45
C THR A 146 13.98 -1.83 -16.82
N ASP A 147 14.42 -2.98 -17.35
CA ASP A 147 14.10 -4.30 -16.77
C ASP A 147 14.50 -4.41 -15.30
N ALA A 148 15.62 -3.78 -14.92
CA ALA A 148 16.09 -3.70 -13.54
C ALA A 148 15.10 -2.96 -12.63
N THR A 149 14.51 -1.86 -13.11
CA THR A 149 13.47 -1.12 -12.38
C THR A 149 12.21 -1.96 -12.23
N ILE A 150 11.72 -2.57 -13.32
CA ILE A 150 10.54 -3.44 -13.30
C ILE A 150 10.76 -4.61 -12.34
N SER A 151 11.92 -5.27 -12.37
CA SER A 151 12.28 -6.36 -11.46
C SER A 151 12.22 -5.94 -9.99
N LYS A 152 12.76 -4.76 -9.65
CA LYS A 152 12.68 -4.21 -8.27
C LYS A 152 11.25 -3.89 -7.85
N ILE A 153 10.40 -3.42 -8.76
CA ILE A 153 8.98 -3.18 -8.47
C ILE A 153 8.28 -4.51 -8.17
N LYS A 154 8.47 -5.54 -9.00
CA LYS A 154 7.88 -6.89 -8.79
C LYS A 154 8.28 -7.49 -7.44
N GLN A 155 9.55 -7.37 -7.07
CA GLN A 155 10.05 -7.79 -5.75
C GLN A 155 9.38 -7.01 -4.63
N THR A 156 9.24 -5.69 -4.78
CA THR A 156 8.57 -4.83 -3.80
C THR A 156 7.10 -5.19 -3.62
N TYR A 157 6.38 -5.47 -4.71
CA TYR A 157 4.98 -5.89 -4.67
C TYR A 157 4.81 -7.22 -3.95
N SER A 158 5.63 -8.21 -4.29
CA SER A 158 5.63 -9.52 -3.62
C SER A 158 5.86 -9.38 -2.12
N ARG A 159 6.85 -8.56 -1.73
CA ARG A 159 7.15 -8.28 -0.33
C ARG A 159 5.97 -7.61 0.38
N TYR A 160 5.35 -6.60 -0.21
CA TYR A 160 4.21 -5.91 0.42
C TYR A 160 3.01 -6.83 0.59
N LEU A 161 2.70 -7.65 -0.42
CA LEU A 161 1.64 -8.65 -0.31
C LEU A 161 1.91 -9.66 0.81
N PHE A 162 3.16 -10.09 0.95
CA PHE A 162 3.58 -11.02 2.00
C PHE A 162 3.49 -10.38 3.39
N GLU A 163 4.06 -9.18 3.57
CA GLU A 163 4.01 -8.44 4.84
C GLU A 163 2.58 -8.12 5.29
N ALA A 164 1.68 -7.89 4.32
CA ALA A 164 0.26 -7.64 4.55
C ALA A 164 -0.60 -8.90 4.74
N GLY A 165 -0.04 -10.09 4.54
CA GLY A 165 -0.76 -11.37 4.67
C GLY A 165 -1.68 -11.72 3.51
N LEU A 166 -1.52 -11.06 2.35
CA LEU A 166 -2.26 -11.37 1.13
C LEU A 166 -1.67 -12.58 0.39
N ILE A 167 -0.39 -12.86 0.60
CA ILE A 167 0.28 -14.07 0.12
C ILE A 167 1.13 -14.68 1.23
N GLU A 168 1.41 -15.98 1.10
CA GLU A 168 2.35 -16.73 1.94
C GLU A 168 3.29 -17.60 1.10
N GLY A 169 4.18 -18.33 1.78
CA GLY A 169 5.12 -19.24 1.13
C GLY A 169 6.48 -18.61 0.85
N THR A 170 7.04 -18.89 -0.32
CA THR A 170 8.40 -18.48 -0.70
C THR A 170 8.38 -17.64 -1.98
N ASN A 171 9.52 -17.03 -2.33
CA ASN A 171 9.63 -16.30 -3.59
C ASN A 171 9.34 -17.16 -4.83
N LYS A 172 9.57 -18.48 -4.77
CA LYS A 172 9.30 -19.41 -5.89
C LYS A 172 7.88 -20.00 -5.85
N ASP A 173 7.29 -20.10 -4.67
CA ASP A 173 5.97 -20.67 -4.43
C ASP A 173 5.15 -19.69 -3.57
N LYS A 174 4.52 -18.72 -4.24
CA LYS A 174 3.70 -17.69 -3.59
C LYS A 174 2.24 -18.15 -3.64
N LYS A 175 1.65 -18.37 -2.48
CA LYS A 175 0.24 -18.78 -2.36
C LYS A 175 -0.60 -17.58 -1.97
N ILE A 176 -1.71 -17.38 -2.65
CA ILE A 176 -2.67 -16.32 -2.35
C ILE A 176 -3.51 -16.71 -1.14
N CYS A 177 -3.52 -15.85 -0.14
CA CYS A 177 -4.32 -15.98 1.07
C CYS A 177 -5.56 -15.10 0.97
N ARG A 178 -6.71 -15.62 1.40
CA ARG A 178 -7.92 -14.80 1.57
C ARG A 178 -7.79 -14.00 2.87
N VAL A 179 -7.82 -12.68 2.75
CA VAL A 179 -7.85 -11.79 3.90
C VAL A 179 -9.27 -11.73 4.44
N TYR A 180 -9.41 -11.87 5.76
CA TYR A 180 -10.65 -11.59 6.45
C TYR A 180 -10.76 -10.08 6.73
N ILE A 181 -11.84 -9.46 6.28
CA ILE A 181 -12.18 -8.07 6.57
C ILE A 181 -13.48 -8.10 7.36
N ASP A 182 -13.44 -7.64 8.61
CA ASP A 182 -14.64 -7.55 9.44
C ASP A 182 -15.65 -6.52 8.89
N GLN A 183 -16.87 -6.56 9.44
CA GLN A 183 -17.96 -5.71 8.97
C GLN A 183 -17.72 -4.23 9.24
N ASP A 184 -16.99 -3.88 10.30
CA ASP A 184 -16.73 -2.50 10.68
C ASP A 184 -15.76 -1.86 9.68
N LEU A 185 -14.61 -2.48 9.41
CA LEU A 185 -13.66 -2.02 8.40
C LEU A 185 -14.30 -1.94 7.01
N ARG A 186 -15.12 -2.92 6.64
CA ARG A 186 -15.91 -2.89 5.40
C ARG A 186 -16.81 -1.65 5.32
N ASN A 187 -17.57 -1.38 6.39
CA ASN A 187 -18.47 -0.24 6.44
C ASN A 187 -17.72 1.09 6.33
N ILE A 188 -16.56 1.22 7.00
CA ILE A 188 -15.72 2.42 6.93
C ILE A 188 -15.24 2.64 5.48
N LEU A 189 -14.75 1.60 4.81
CA LEU A 189 -14.27 1.68 3.42
C LEU A 189 -15.38 2.09 2.45
N ILE A 190 -16.57 1.49 2.55
CA ILE A 190 -17.71 1.81 1.66
C ILE A 190 -18.19 3.25 1.89
N ARG A 191 -18.40 3.66 3.14
CA ARG A 191 -18.86 5.03 3.47
C ARG A 191 -17.84 6.10 3.05
N SER A 192 -16.57 5.73 2.96
CA SER A 192 -15.48 6.60 2.54
C SER A 192 -15.25 6.64 1.02
N ASN A 193 -16.08 5.98 0.20
CA ASN A 193 -15.87 5.79 -1.25
C ASN A 193 -14.53 5.10 -1.58
N MET A 194 -14.16 4.12 -0.75
CA MET A 194 -12.92 3.34 -0.84
C MET A 194 -13.18 1.86 -1.12
N GLU A 195 -14.41 1.49 -1.52
CA GLU A 195 -14.85 0.13 -1.81
C GLU A 195 -14.00 -0.56 -2.87
N LYS A 196 -13.43 0.16 -3.84
CA LYS A 196 -12.49 -0.42 -4.82
C LYS A 196 -11.26 -1.06 -4.18
N TYR A 197 -10.77 -0.53 -3.05
CA TYR A 197 -9.63 -1.11 -2.33
C TYR A 197 -10.04 -2.33 -1.50
N LEU A 198 -11.26 -2.32 -0.95
CA LEU A 198 -11.87 -3.49 -0.34
C LEU A 198 -11.96 -4.62 -1.37
N TYR A 199 -12.54 -4.35 -2.54
CA TYR A 199 -12.71 -5.32 -3.60
C TYR A 199 -11.37 -5.85 -4.13
N ALA A 200 -10.34 -5.00 -4.19
CA ALA A 200 -8.99 -5.38 -4.56
C ALA A 200 -8.45 -6.51 -3.65
N VAL A 201 -8.67 -6.41 -2.34
CA VAL A 201 -8.10 -7.36 -1.36
C VAL A 201 -9.03 -8.54 -1.03
N THR A 202 -10.33 -8.44 -1.32
CA THR A 202 -11.31 -9.52 -1.02
C THR A 202 -11.74 -10.36 -2.23
N GLY A 203 -11.45 -9.92 -3.45
CA GLY A 203 -11.92 -10.62 -4.66
C GLY A 203 -13.35 -10.26 -5.08
N GLU A 204 -13.97 -9.25 -4.45
CA GLU A 204 -15.37 -8.86 -4.71
C GLU A 204 -15.57 -8.00 -5.97
N ARG A 205 -16.83 -7.79 -6.39
CA ARG A 205 -17.17 -7.01 -7.59
C ARG A 205 -17.06 -5.51 -7.37
#